data_AF-A0A2D0N0F6-F1
#
_entry.id   AF-A0A2D0N0F6-F1
#
_cell.length_a   1.000
_cell.length_b   1.000
_cell.length_c   1.000
_cell.angle_alpha   90.00
_cell.angle_beta   90.00
_cell.angle_gamma   90.00
#
_symmetry.space_group_name_H-M   'P 1'
#
loop_
_entity.id
_entity.type
_entity.pdbx_description
1 polymer ?
#
loop_
_entity_poly.entity_id
_entity_poly.type
_entity_poly.pdbx_seq_one_letter_code
_entity_poly.pdbx_strand_id
1 'polypeptide(L)'
;MYQVWNNKEAGSDKIIALDDQAIHKGNPRPEALHGALTSVNNQRIPKGFFRIPYTYIREVHLQEGKDYVQVFFGKDSEEHIRIKDDLKRQAFFDALKDALPGAVYSREEYSAWKSAKKAIIATLVVSVLFAIVLDTAIRLERDDFYGVQFFIVLFFAGLGVRNVILLFGSLISIGLISTIIKIKNRPVIQLLEVKK
;
A
#
# COMPACT_ATOMS: atom_id res chain seq x y z
N MET A 1 31.26 -7.06 -4.33
CA MET A 1 31.61 -5.66 -3.91
C MET A 1 30.33 -5.02 -3.39
N TYR A 2 30.36 -4.31 -2.26
CA TYR A 2 29.11 -3.82 -1.66
C TYR A 2 28.54 -2.64 -2.46
N GLN A 3 27.25 -2.71 -2.79
CA GLN A 3 26.49 -1.54 -3.24
C GLN A 3 25.82 -0.91 -2.02
N VAL A 4 25.97 0.40 -1.84
CA VAL A 4 25.56 1.08 -0.60
C VAL A 4 24.69 2.29 -0.91
N TRP A 5 23.53 2.35 -0.28
CA TRP A 5 22.60 3.49 -0.32
C TRP A 5 22.59 4.18 1.03
N ASN A 6 22.82 5.50 0.99
CA ASN A 6 22.70 6.37 2.15
C ASN A 6 21.48 7.29 1.97
N ASN A 7 20.51 7.16 2.87
CA ASN A 7 19.29 7.93 2.89
C ASN A 7 19.33 8.97 4.00
N LYS A 8 19.10 10.23 3.64
CA LYS A 8 19.10 11.37 4.57
C LYS A 8 17.71 11.71 5.10
N GLU A 9 16.68 11.15 4.47
CA GLU A 9 15.29 11.51 4.74
C GLU A 9 14.80 10.88 6.06
N ALA A 10 14.05 11.65 6.84
CA ALA A 10 13.47 11.16 8.08
C ALA A 10 12.48 10.01 7.81
N GLY A 11 12.62 8.91 8.55
CA GLY A 11 11.79 7.71 8.44
C GLY A 11 12.24 6.68 7.41
N SER A 12 13.24 7.00 6.58
CA SER A 12 13.91 6.03 5.68
C SER A 12 14.93 5.20 6.46
N ASP A 13 15.24 4.00 5.95
CA ASP A 13 16.39 3.23 6.43
C ASP A 13 17.67 3.96 6.03
N LYS A 14 18.44 4.43 7.00
CA LYS A 14 19.58 5.34 6.76
C LYS A 14 20.68 4.71 5.91
N ILE A 15 21.00 3.45 6.18
CA ILE A 15 22.02 2.72 5.41
C ILE A 15 21.41 1.39 4.96
N ILE A 16 21.48 1.16 3.66
CA ILE A 16 21.15 -0.11 3.03
C ILE A 16 22.38 -0.54 2.25
N ALA A 17 22.78 -1.79 2.40
CA ALA A 17 23.92 -2.36 1.69
C ALA A 17 23.55 -3.72 1.11
N LEU A 18 23.91 -3.92 -0.15
CA LEU A 18 23.82 -5.23 -0.81
C LEU A 18 25.23 -5.80 -0.89
N ASP A 19 25.40 -7.01 -0.36
CA ASP A 19 26.58 -7.82 -0.64
C ASP A 19 26.25 -8.96 -1.61
N ASP A 20 27.18 -9.87 -1.83
CA ASP A 20 27.01 -10.96 -2.81
C ASP A 20 26.05 -12.05 -2.30
N GLN A 21 25.57 -11.99 -1.05
CA GLN A 21 24.77 -13.04 -0.41
C GLN A 21 23.54 -12.56 0.37
N ALA A 22 23.42 -11.26 0.67
CA ALA A 22 22.43 -10.73 1.59
C ALA A 22 22.19 -9.22 1.41
N ILE A 23 20.99 -8.82 1.81
CA ILE A 23 20.62 -7.44 2.08
C ILE A 23 20.96 -7.12 3.53
N HIS A 24 21.63 -5.99 3.77
CA HIS A 24 21.87 -5.45 5.10
C HIS A 24 21.19 -4.09 5.23
N LYS A 25 20.48 -3.89 6.33
CA LYS A 25 19.88 -2.59 6.64
C LYS A 25 20.17 -2.16 8.07
N GLY A 26 20.39 -0.87 8.24
CA GLY A 26 20.68 -0.30 9.55
C GLY A 26 20.17 1.13 9.65
N ASN A 27 19.66 1.46 10.83
CA ASN A 27 19.26 2.81 11.18
C ASN A 27 20.10 3.34 12.37
N PRO A 28 21.41 3.58 12.17
CA PRO A 28 22.28 4.07 13.24
C PRO A 28 21.83 5.45 13.75
N ARG A 29 22.15 5.74 15.02
CA ARG A 29 21.98 7.08 15.59
C ARG A 29 22.82 8.11 14.80
N PRO A 30 22.43 9.40 14.76
CA PRO A 30 23.14 10.44 14.00
C PRO A 30 24.65 10.47 14.27
N GLU A 31 25.06 10.36 15.55
CA GLU A 31 26.46 10.34 15.98
C GLU A 31 27.26 9.16 15.42
N ALA A 32 26.61 7.99 15.26
CA ALA A 32 27.23 6.76 14.78
C ALA A 32 27.12 6.57 13.26
N LEU A 33 26.38 7.45 12.55
CA LEU A 33 26.07 7.29 11.13
C LEU A 33 27.34 7.30 10.27
N HIS A 34 28.25 8.24 10.52
CA HIS A 34 29.48 8.36 9.75
C HIS A 34 30.38 7.14 9.93
N GLY A 35 30.57 6.68 11.17
CA GLY A 35 31.35 5.47 11.46
C GLY A 35 30.73 4.20 10.87
N ALA A 36 29.41 4.07 10.91
CA ALA A 36 28.68 2.96 10.29
C ALA A 36 28.87 2.98 8.76
N LEU A 37 28.73 4.13 8.11
CA LEU A 37 28.90 4.27 6.67
C LEU A 37 30.33 3.93 6.23
N THR A 38 31.34 4.42 6.95
CA THR A 38 32.75 4.10 6.70
C THR A 38 33.02 2.61 6.85
N SER A 39 32.42 1.97 7.85
CA SER A 39 32.55 0.52 8.06
C SER A 39 31.96 -0.27 6.89
N VAL A 40 30.75 0.07 6.45
CA VAL A 40 30.09 -0.58 5.32
C VAL A 40 30.89 -0.39 4.02
N ASN A 41 31.39 0.82 3.77
CA ASN A 41 32.25 1.11 2.61
C ASN A 41 33.56 0.31 2.63
N ASN A 42 34.08 0.02 3.83
CA ASN A 42 35.22 -0.87 4.04
C ASN A 42 34.83 -2.36 4.10
N GLN A 43 33.65 -2.72 3.58
CA GLN A 43 33.12 -4.09 3.51
C GLN A 43 32.95 -4.76 4.88
N ARG A 44 32.70 -3.97 5.93
CA ARG A 44 32.43 -4.45 7.29
C ARG A 44 31.06 -4.01 7.74
N ILE A 45 30.15 -4.97 7.89
CA ILE A 45 28.80 -4.70 8.37
C ILE A 45 28.83 -4.40 9.88
N PRO A 46 28.35 -3.22 10.32
CA PRO A 46 28.31 -2.87 11.74
C PRO A 46 27.40 -3.81 12.54
N LYS A 47 27.73 -4.00 13.83
CA LYS A 47 26.85 -4.74 14.74
C LYS A 47 25.48 -4.04 14.84
N GLY A 48 24.40 -4.84 14.82
CA GLY A 48 23.04 -4.36 14.90
C GLY A 48 22.38 -4.04 13.56
N PHE A 49 23.07 -4.22 12.43
CA PHE A 49 22.41 -4.24 11.12
C PHE A 49 21.57 -5.50 11.00
N PHE A 50 20.34 -5.33 10.51
CA PHE A 50 19.47 -6.43 10.15
C PHE A 50 19.93 -7.01 8.81
N ARG A 51 19.99 -8.34 8.73
CA ARG A 51 20.49 -9.07 7.56
C ARG A 51 19.42 -10.00 7.01
N ILE A 52 19.17 -9.93 5.71
CA ILE A 52 18.28 -10.82 4.96
C ILE A 52 19.12 -11.58 3.92
N PRO A 53 19.46 -12.86 4.17
CA PRO A 53 20.15 -13.68 3.18
C PRO A 53 19.33 -13.87 1.91
N TYR A 54 19.95 -13.78 0.73
CA TYR A 54 19.30 -14.02 -0.57
C TYR A 54 18.68 -15.41 -0.65
N THR A 55 19.30 -16.40 -0.03
CA THR A 55 18.77 -17.76 0.07
C THR A 55 17.43 -17.83 0.79
N TYR A 56 17.06 -16.83 1.58
CA TYR A 56 15.77 -16.78 2.28
C TYR A 56 14.74 -15.94 1.54
N ILE A 57 15.17 -15.06 0.64
CA ILE A 57 14.27 -14.24 -0.18
C ILE A 57 13.45 -15.17 -1.08
N ARG A 58 12.17 -14.87 -1.17
CA ARG A 58 11.23 -15.52 -2.09
C ARG A 58 10.72 -14.52 -3.10
N GLU A 59 10.34 -13.34 -2.63
CA GLU A 59 9.76 -12.31 -3.48
C GLU A 59 10.25 -10.93 -3.05
N VAL A 60 10.43 -10.04 -4.03
CA VAL A 60 10.66 -8.61 -3.79
C VAL A 60 9.67 -7.82 -4.60
N HIS A 61 8.94 -6.92 -3.94
CA HIS A 61 7.90 -6.09 -4.55
C HIS A 61 8.32 -4.63 -4.49
N LEU A 62 8.35 -3.97 -5.64
CA LEU A 62 8.43 -2.53 -5.78
C LEU A 62 7.10 -2.02 -6.34
N GLN A 63 6.34 -1.32 -5.50
CA GLN A 63 5.04 -0.77 -5.88
C GLN A 63 5.13 0.75 -6.07
N GLU A 64 4.60 1.24 -7.20
CA GLU A 64 4.46 2.68 -7.44
C GLU A 64 3.57 3.34 -6.37
N GLY A 65 4.01 4.51 -5.86
CA GLY A 65 3.33 5.24 -4.80
C GLY A 65 3.58 4.74 -3.37
N LYS A 66 4.44 3.74 -3.18
CA LYS A 66 4.97 3.33 -1.87
C LYS A 66 6.38 3.86 -1.67
N ASP A 67 6.72 4.19 -0.43
CA ASP A 67 8.03 4.70 -0.04
C ASP A 67 9.00 3.60 0.44
N TYR A 68 8.73 2.36 0.08
CA TYR A 68 9.52 1.20 0.46
C TYR A 68 9.55 0.13 -0.63
N VAL A 69 10.57 -0.72 -0.56
CA VAL A 69 10.61 -2.02 -1.23
C VAL A 69 10.24 -3.09 -0.22
N GLN A 70 9.29 -3.95 -0.55
CA GLN A 70 8.86 -5.03 0.33
C GLN A 70 9.61 -6.31 -0.04
N VAL A 71 10.27 -6.92 0.94
CA VAL A 71 11.03 -8.15 0.76
C VAL A 71 10.35 -9.25 1.56
N PHE A 72 9.90 -10.29 0.88
CA PHE A 72 9.34 -11.50 1.50
C PHE A 72 10.44 -12.54 1.62
N PHE A 73 10.67 -13.03 2.83
CA PHE A 73 11.72 -14.01 3.13
C PHE A 73 11.25 -15.08 4.12
N GLY A 74 11.97 -16.21 4.16
CA GLY A 74 11.57 -17.34 5.00
C GLY A 74 10.20 -17.90 4.60
N LYS A 75 9.41 -18.33 5.58
CA LYS A 75 8.08 -18.92 5.33
C LYS A 75 6.95 -17.88 5.33
N ASP A 76 6.97 -16.94 6.28
CA ASP A 76 5.89 -15.97 6.50
C ASP A 76 6.44 -14.60 6.94
N SER A 77 7.73 -14.35 6.72
CA SER A 77 8.36 -13.09 7.12
C SER A 77 8.40 -12.09 5.98
N GLU A 78 8.18 -10.84 6.32
CA GLU A 78 8.29 -9.72 5.40
C GLU A 78 9.04 -8.57 6.06
N GLU A 79 9.72 -7.78 5.25
CA GLU A 79 10.43 -6.58 5.71
C GLU A 79 10.22 -5.45 4.72
N HIS A 80 10.04 -4.23 5.25
CA HIS A 80 9.96 -3.03 4.44
C HIS A 80 11.31 -2.33 4.49
N ILE A 81 11.93 -2.17 3.32
CA ILE A 81 13.15 -1.40 3.13
C ILE A 81 12.72 0.00 2.68
N ARG A 82 12.73 0.96 3.61
CA ARG A 82 12.18 2.30 3.39
C ARG A 82 13.19 3.19 2.68
N ILE A 83 12.85 3.62 1.46
CA ILE A 83 13.63 4.53 0.61
C ILE A 83 12.62 5.50 -0.02
N LYS A 84 12.50 6.73 0.50
CA LYS A 84 11.52 7.68 -0.02
C LYS A 84 11.92 8.27 -1.37
N ASP A 85 13.21 8.47 -1.60
CA ASP A 85 13.76 8.84 -2.91
C ASP A 85 13.45 7.75 -3.96
N ASP A 86 12.54 8.08 -4.88
CA ASP A 86 12.05 7.17 -5.94
C ASP A 86 13.18 6.66 -6.84
N LEU A 87 14.16 7.52 -7.17
CA LEU A 87 15.27 7.14 -8.05
C LEU A 87 16.19 6.15 -7.34
N LYS A 88 16.51 6.39 -6.07
CA LYS A 88 17.29 5.45 -5.26
C LYS A 88 16.54 4.14 -5.04
N ARG A 89 15.22 4.21 -4.84
CA ARG A 89 14.39 3.03 -4.62
C ARG A 89 14.34 2.14 -5.86
N GLN A 90 14.18 2.73 -7.04
CA GLN A 90 14.27 2.01 -8.31
C GLN A 90 15.67 1.42 -8.50
N ALA A 91 16.73 2.21 -8.30
CA ALA A 91 18.11 1.73 -8.43
C ALA A 91 18.44 0.57 -7.48
N PHE A 92 17.92 0.60 -6.25
CA PHE A 92 18.06 -0.49 -5.29
C PHE A 92 17.33 -1.77 -5.76
N PHE A 93 16.12 -1.63 -6.29
CA PHE A 93 15.36 -2.75 -6.83
C PHE A 93 16.04 -3.34 -8.08
N ASP A 94 16.56 -2.50 -8.97
CA ASP A 94 17.32 -2.93 -10.15
C ASP A 94 18.60 -3.67 -9.74
N ALA A 95 19.31 -3.20 -8.72
CA ALA A 95 20.48 -3.91 -8.18
C ALA A 95 20.12 -5.30 -7.62
N LEU A 96 18.94 -5.45 -7.01
CA LEU A 96 18.46 -6.76 -6.53
C LEU A 96 18.12 -7.70 -7.68
N LYS A 97 17.61 -7.17 -8.80
CA LYS A 97 17.32 -7.98 -10.00
C LYS A 97 18.58 -8.64 -10.54
N ASP A 98 19.71 -7.94 -10.50
CA ASP A 98 21.00 -8.47 -10.94
C ASP A 98 21.65 -9.38 -9.88
N ALA A 99 21.41 -9.11 -8.59
CA ALA A 99 22.04 -9.83 -7.49
C ALA A 99 21.34 -11.15 -7.10
N LEU A 100 20.04 -11.31 -7.39
CA LEU A 100 19.27 -12.50 -7.01
C LEU A 100 19.34 -13.59 -8.10
N PRO A 101 20.06 -14.69 -7.87
CA PRO A 101 20.17 -15.75 -8.86
C PRO A 101 18.81 -16.44 -9.07
N GLY A 102 18.41 -16.62 -10.32
CA GLY A 102 17.15 -17.29 -10.67
C GLY A 102 15.89 -16.46 -10.42
N ALA A 103 16.03 -15.17 -10.10
CA ALA A 103 14.89 -14.27 -9.99
C ALA A 103 14.21 -14.07 -11.36
N VAL A 104 12.91 -14.31 -11.41
CA VAL A 104 12.06 -13.99 -12.55
C VAL A 104 11.45 -12.62 -12.30
N TYR A 105 11.72 -11.68 -13.19
CA TYR A 105 11.10 -10.37 -13.17
C TYR A 105 9.73 -10.42 -13.84
N SER A 106 8.70 -9.93 -13.16
CA SER A 106 7.39 -9.66 -13.74
C SER A 106 6.92 -8.26 -13.37
N ARG A 107 6.10 -7.68 -14.24
CA ARG A 107 5.45 -6.39 -14.00
C ARG A 107 3.96 -6.62 -14.02
N GLU A 108 3.33 -6.52 -12.86
CA GLU A 108 1.88 -6.62 -12.73
C GLU A 108 1.26 -5.24 -12.68
N GLU A 109 0.45 -4.93 -13.68
CA GLU A 109 -0.46 -3.80 -13.62
C GLU A 109 -1.77 -4.27 -13.01
N TYR A 110 -2.20 -3.63 -11.91
CA TYR A 110 -3.51 -3.94 -11.37
C TYR A 110 -4.59 -3.62 -12.42
N SER A 111 -5.45 -4.58 -12.72
CA SER A 111 -6.61 -4.33 -13.55
C SER A 111 -7.51 -3.28 -12.88
N ALA A 112 -8.19 -2.46 -13.71
CA ALA A 112 -9.12 -1.44 -13.23
C ALA A 112 -10.10 -1.98 -12.17
N TRP A 113 -10.56 -3.21 -12.40
CA TRP A 113 -11.43 -3.94 -11.48
C TRP A 113 -10.76 -4.27 -10.15
N LYS A 114 -9.54 -4.80 -10.15
CA LYS A 114 -8.81 -5.18 -8.92
C LYS A 114 -8.54 -3.95 -8.03
N SER A 115 -8.24 -2.80 -8.64
CA SER A 115 -8.02 -1.52 -7.93
C SER A 115 -9.29 -0.91 -7.36
N ALA A 116 -10.41 -1.04 -8.07
CA ALA A 116 -11.66 -0.36 -7.74
C ALA A 116 -12.66 -1.22 -6.94
N LYS A 117 -12.48 -2.55 -6.91
CA LYS A 117 -13.45 -3.51 -6.33
C LYS A 117 -13.97 -3.09 -4.95
N LYS A 118 -13.09 -2.70 -4.04
CA LYS A 118 -13.47 -2.27 -2.68
C LYS A 118 -14.34 -1.01 -2.70
N ALA A 119 -13.99 -0.04 -3.53
CA ALA A 119 -14.75 1.22 -3.65
C ALA A 119 -16.12 0.97 -4.30
N ILE A 120 -16.18 0.15 -5.36
CA ILE A 120 -17.44 -0.23 -6.03
C ILE A 120 -18.39 -0.93 -5.04
N ILE A 121 -17.89 -1.90 -4.27
CA ILE A 121 -18.71 -2.60 -3.27
C ILE A 121 -19.24 -1.63 -2.21
N ALA A 122 -18.40 -0.72 -1.72
CA ALA A 122 -18.82 0.28 -0.74
C ALA A 122 -19.91 1.21 -1.32
N THR A 123 -19.71 1.73 -2.53
CA THR A 123 -20.72 2.57 -3.21
C THR A 123 -22.03 1.81 -3.43
N LEU A 124 -21.97 0.54 -3.85
CA LEU A 124 -23.15 -0.29 -4.05
C LEU A 124 -23.95 -0.47 -2.76
N VAL A 125 -23.28 -0.80 -1.65
CA VAL A 125 -23.93 -0.95 -0.33
C VAL A 125 -24.60 0.36 0.10
N VAL A 126 -23.91 1.49 -0.05
CA VAL A 126 -24.47 2.82 0.28
C VAL A 126 -25.66 3.16 -0.62
N SER A 127 -25.61 2.80 -1.91
CA SER A 127 -26.73 3.01 -2.85
C SER A 127 -27.96 2.18 -2.50
N VAL A 128 -27.78 0.93 -2.07
CA VAL A 128 -28.90 0.09 -1.60
C VAL A 128 -29.52 0.67 -0.34
N LEU A 129 -28.69 1.07 0.64
CA LEU A 129 -29.17 1.71 1.86
C LEU A 129 -29.90 3.02 1.55
N PHE A 130 -29.35 3.84 0.65
CA PHE A 130 -29.99 5.06 0.18
C PHE A 130 -31.38 4.80 -0.39
N ALA A 131 -31.52 3.78 -1.25
CA ALA A 131 -32.81 3.44 -1.85
C ALA A 131 -33.85 3.06 -0.79
N ILE A 132 -33.47 2.26 0.22
CA ILE A 132 -34.35 1.86 1.32
C ILE A 132 -34.77 3.07 2.17
N VAL A 133 -33.81 3.93 2.54
CA VAL A 133 -34.08 5.14 3.33
C VAL A 133 -34.94 6.13 2.55
N LEU A 134 -34.69 6.30 1.25
CA LEU A 134 -35.43 7.21 0.38
C LEU A 134 -36.88 6.74 0.20
N ASP A 135 -37.11 5.45 -0.08
CA ASP A 135 -38.46 4.89 -0.16
C ASP A 135 -39.22 5.09 1.16
N THR A 136 -38.54 4.86 2.29
CA THR A 136 -39.11 5.08 3.62
C THR A 136 -39.48 6.54 3.86
N ALA A 137 -38.61 7.49 3.48
CA ALA A 137 -38.86 8.92 3.61
C ALA A 137 -40.06 9.37 2.76
N ILE A 138 -40.16 8.86 1.52
CA ILE A 138 -41.29 9.16 0.62
C ILE A 138 -42.61 8.63 1.20
N ARG A 139 -42.62 7.42 1.77
CA ARG A 139 -43.81 6.86 2.41
C ARG A 139 -44.22 7.65 3.65
N LEU A 140 -43.24 8.10 4.43
CA LEU A 140 -43.48 8.91 5.63
C LEU A 140 -44.11 10.26 5.28
N GLU A 141 -43.66 10.92 4.20
CA GLU A 141 -44.26 12.18 3.72
C GLU A 141 -45.67 12.02 3.14
N ARG A 142 -46.08 10.79 2.80
CA ARG A 142 -47.42 10.48 2.25
C ARG A 142 -48.41 9.96 3.29
N ASP A 143 -48.01 9.92 4.57
CA ASP A 143 -48.77 9.30 5.67
C ASP A 143 -49.12 7.82 5.41
N ASP A 144 -48.40 7.14 4.51
CA ASP A 144 -48.61 5.73 4.12
C ASP A 144 -47.55 4.82 4.76
N PHE A 145 -47.23 5.09 6.03
CA PHE A 145 -46.15 4.39 6.72
C PHE A 145 -46.65 3.12 7.43
N TYR A 146 -46.41 1.97 6.79
CA TYR A 146 -46.55 0.64 7.40
C TYR A 146 -45.26 -0.18 7.20
N GLY A 147 -44.57 -0.53 8.28
CA GLY A 147 -43.74 -1.76 8.29
C GLY A 147 -42.21 -1.69 8.25
N VAL A 148 -41.54 -0.54 8.43
CA VAL A 148 -40.06 -0.55 8.57
C VAL A 148 -39.66 -0.64 10.05
N GLN A 149 -39.07 -1.78 10.45
CA GLN A 149 -38.67 -2.05 11.85
C GLN A 149 -37.24 -1.59 12.21
N PHE A 150 -36.46 -1.16 11.23
CA PHE A 150 -35.07 -0.75 11.46
C PHE A 150 -35.01 0.70 11.93
N PHE A 151 -34.75 0.90 13.23
CA PHE A 151 -34.63 2.23 13.85
C PHE A 151 -33.68 3.17 13.09
N ILE A 152 -32.57 2.65 12.56
CA ILE A 152 -31.60 3.47 11.81
C ILE A 152 -32.17 3.99 10.49
N VAL A 153 -32.99 3.19 9.79
CA VAL A 153 -33.63 3.60 8.53
C VAL A 153 -34.68 4.66 8.81
N LEU A 154 -35.47 4.47 9.87
CA LEU A 154 -36.44 5.43 10.37
C LEU A 154 -35.80 6.76 10.75
N PHE A 155 -34.68 6.72 11.47
CA PHE A 155 -33.95 7.93 11.88
C PHE A 155 -33.54 8.77 10.67
N PHE A 156 -32.92 8.16 9.66
CA PHE A 156 -32.52 8.88 8.46
C PHE A 156 -33.72 9.31 7.61
N ALA A 157 -34.76 8.47 7.50
CA ALA A 157 -35.97 8.80 6.76
C ALA A 157 -36.72 10.00 7.37
N GLY A 158 -36.73 10.11 8.70
CA GLY A 158 -37.31 11.23 9.44
C GLY A 158 -36.65 12.58 9.18
N LEU A 159 -35.49 12.62 8.51
CA LEU A 159 -34.87 13.87 8.06
C LEU A 159 -35.63 14.53 6.89
N GLY A 160 -36.54 13.79 6.24
CA GLY A 160 -37.27 14.24 5.05
C GLY A 160 -36.51 13.97 3.75
N VAL A 161 -37.26 13.84 2.65
CA VAL A 161 -36.74 13.39 1.35
C VAL A 161 -35.60 14.26 0.85
N ARG A 162 -35.72 15.59 0.97
CA ARG A 162 -34.68 16.54 0.53
C ARG A 162 -33.35 16.30 1.24
N ASN A 163 -33.36 16.11 2.56
CA ASN A 163 -32.15 15.93 3.35
C ASN A 163 -31.53 14.55 3.12
N VAL A 164 -32.35 13.51 2.95
CA VAL A 164 -31.89 12.17 2.57
C VAL A 164 -31.14 12.21 1.24
N ILE A 165 -31.69 12.88 0.23
CA ILE A 165 -31.04 13.04 -1.09
C ILE A 165 -29.71 13.79 -0.95
N LEU A 166 -29.66 14.89 -0.20
CA LEU A 166 -28.42 15.65 -0.03
C LEU A 166 -27.34 14.83 0.69
N LEU A 167 -27.70 14.18 1.81
CA LEU A 167 -26.77 13.38 2.61
C LEU A 167 -26.21 12.21 1.80
N PHE A 168 -27.08 11.31 1.34
CA PHE A 168 -26.64 10.11 0.62
C PHE A 168 -26.11 10.44 -0.78
N GLY A 169 -26.66 11.46 -1.45
CA GLY A 169 -26.13 11.93 -2.72
C GLY A 169 -24.69 12.42 -2.61
N SER A 170 -24.34 13.12 -1.52
CA SER A 170 -22.96 13.53 -1.25
C SER A 170 -22.04 12.32 -1.01
N LEU A 171 -22.48 11.34 -0.21
CA LEU A 171 -21.71 10.12 0.07
C LEU A 171 -21.47 9.27 -1.18
N ILE A 172 -22.51 9.08 -2.01
CA ILE A 172 -22.40 8.37 -3.28
C ILE A 172 -21.44 9.11 -4.22
N SER A 173 -21.54 10.44 -4.31
CA SER A 173 -20.63 11.26 -5.12
C SER A 173 -19.17 11.09 -4.68
N ILE A 174 -18.88 11.12 -3.38
CA ILE A 174 -17.54 10.87 -2.84
C ILE A 174 -17.06 9.45 -3.21
N GLY A 175 -17.93 8.45 -3.08
CA GLY A 175 -17.62 7.07 -3.46
C GLY A 175 -17.29 6.91 -4.95
N LEU A 176 -18.07 7.56 -5.82
CA LEU A 176 -17.84 7.58 -7.27
C LEU A 176 -16.51 8.28 -7.62
N ILE A 177 -16.25 9.45 -7.05
CA ILE A 177 -14.98 10.18 -7.25
C ILE A 177 -13.80 9.33 -6.78
N SER A 178 -13.90 8.71 -5.60
CA SER A 178 -12.86 7.81 -5.08
C SER A 178 -12.61 6.63 -6.03
N THR A 179 -13.68 6.06 -6.60
CA THR A 179 -13.60 4.97 -7.57
C THR A 179 -12.88 5.42 -8.84
N ILE A 180 -13.23 6.58 -9.40
CA ILE A 180 -12.57 7.14 -10.60
C ILE A 180 -11.08 7.37 -10.33
N ILE A 181 -10.73 7.98 -9.19
CA ILE A 181 -9.33 8.21 -8.80
C ILE A 181 -8.55 6.90 -8.72
N LYS A 182 -9.14 5.84 -8.12
CA LYS A 182 -8.49 4.52 -8.02
C LYS A 182 -8.35 3.80 -9.36
N ILE A 183 -9.29 4.01 -10.29
CA ILE A 183 -9.20 3.45 -11.65
C ILE A 183 -8.11 4.16 -12.45
N LYS A 184 -7.92 5.47 -12.24
CA LYS A 184 -6.89 6.27 -12.92
C LYS A 184 -5.50 6.01 -12.35
N ASN A 185 -5.37 5.93 -11.03
CA ASN A 185 -4.11 5.70 -10.33
C ASN A 185 -3.91 4.21 -10.04
N ARG A 186 -3.81 3.40 -11.10
CA ARG A 186 -3.62 1.95 -10.94
C ARG A 186 -2.22 1.70 -10.39
N PRO A 187 -2.08 0.97 -9.28
CA PRO A 187 -0.76 0.63 -8.79
C PRO A 187 -0.08 -0.33 -9.78
N VAL A 188 1.13 0.04 -10.19
CA VAL A 188 2.05 -0.85 -10.88
C VAL A 188 2.92 -1.51 -9.83
N ILE A 189 3.01 -2.84 -9.87
CA ILE A 189 3.92 -3.61 -9.03
C ILE A 189 4.97 -4.26 -9.93
N GLN A 190 6.22 -3.95 -9.66
CA GLN A 190 7.36 -4.69 -10.16
C GLN A 190 7.67 -5.81 -9.15
N LEU A 191 7.68 -7.05 -9.62
CA LEU A 191 7.86 -8.25 -8.83
C LEU A 191 9.15 -8.95 -9.27
N LEU A 192 9.97 -9.35 -8.30
CA LEU A 192 11.06 -10.30 -8.48
C LEU A 192 10.69 -11.57 -7.70
N GLU A 193 10.42 -12.66 -8.40
CA GLU A 193 10.10 -13.95 -7.81
C GLU A 193 11.30 -14.90 -7.94
N VAL A 194 11.86 -15.36 -6.83
CA VAL A 194 12.97 -16.31 -6.81
C VAL A 194 12.39 -17.72 -6.78
N LYS A 195 12.39 -18.40 -7.92
CA LYS A 195 12.01 -19.81 -8.00
C LYS A 195 13.06 -20.66 -7.30
N LYS A 196 12.64 -21.40 -6.26
CA LYS A 196 13.46 -22.40 -5.57
C LYS A 196 13.03 -23.80 -5.99
#